data_AF-A0A1V4QQA6-F1
#
_entry.id   AF-A0A1V4QQA6-F1
#
_cell.length_a   1.000
_cell.length_b   1.000
_cell.length_c   1.000
_cell.angle_alpha   90.00
_cell.angle_beta   90.00
_cell.angle_gamma   90.00
#
_symmetry.space_group_name_H-M   'P 1'
#
loop_
_entity.id
_entity.type
_entity.pdbx_description
1 polymer ?
#
loop_
_entity_poly.entity_id
_entity_poly.type
_entity_poly.pdbx_seq_one_letter_code
_entity_poly.pdbx_strand_id
1 'polypeptide(L)'
;MTTPPEEFDELWRPLPAERGGRVDLGHQFEWAFLLSRAVAKGFPPRYLQTGRRLLEFGMAHGFDAEAGGIFSSADYSGKPRGQAKGWWQQCEHLRALMHYAAEHGQDDLWGPFEKSLAFVREHFIDSEYGGWYASAGGGSGVGRKGSAWKVGYHTTGMYLEALRLAGELGR
;
A
#
# COMPACT_ATOMS: atom_id res chain seq x y z
N MET A 1 2.26 16.88 -10.19
CA MET A 1 2.97 16.88 -8.89
C MET A 1 4.07 15.87 -9.03
N THR A 2 5.29 16.19 -8.63
CA THR A 2 6.32 15.18 -8.43
C THR A 2 5.93 14.34 -7.23
N THR A 3 5.91 13.02 -7.39
CA THR A 3 5.64 12.05 -6.32
C THR A 3 6.59 12.26 -5.15
N PRO A 4 6.15 12.13 -3.89
CA PRO A 4 7.02 12.35 -2.75
C PRO A 4 8.24 11.41 -2.81
N PRO A 5 9.46 11.97 -2.78
CA PRO A 5 10.68 11.20 -2.64
C PRO A 5 10.77 10.59 -1.25
N GLU A 6 11.44 9.45 -1.15
CA GLU A 6 11.69 8.78 0.14
C GLU A 6 12.97 9.29 0.81
N GLU A 7 13.98 9.61 0.00
CA GLU A 7 15.32 9.91 0.48
C GLU A 7 15.67 11.37 0.19
N PHE A 8 16.22 12.05 1.19
CA PHE A 8 16.61 13.45 1.12
C PHE A 8 18.04 13.65 1.62
N ASP A 9 18.69 14.70 1.14
CA ASP A 9 19.91 15.18 1.78
C ASP A 9 19.59 16.04 3.02
N GLU A 10 20.64 16.49 3.69
CA GLU A 10 20.60 17.30 4.91
C GLU A 10 19.84 18.64 4.75
N LEU A 11 19.65 19.07 3.50
CA LEU A 11 18.97 20.30 3.11
C LEU A 11 17.55 20.04 2.60
N TRP A 12 17.00 18.84 2.85
CA TRP A 12 15.67 18.43 2.38
C TRP A 12 15.51 18.43 0.86
N ARG A 13 16.61 18.26 0.12
CA ARG A 13 16.53 18.08 -1.33
C ARG A 13 16.42 16.59 -1.64
N PRO A 14 15.51 16.18 -2.54
CA PRO A 14 15.41 14.78 -2.96
C PRO A 14 16.76 14.26 -3.43
N LEU A 15 17.15 13.07 -2.96
CA LEU A 15 18.36 12.43 -3.49
C LEU A 15 18.14 12.05 -4.96
N PRO A 16 19.16 12.16 -5.83
CA PRO A 16 19.02 11.68 -7.18
C PRO A 16 19.01 10.14 -7.23
N ALA A 17 18.53 9.56 -8.33
CA ALA A 17 18.31 8.12 -8.46
C ALA A 17 19.60 7.29 -8.27
N GLU A 18 20.71 7.79 -8.81
CA GLU A 18 22.06 7.23 -8.69
C GLU A 18 22.60 7.20 -7.25
N ARG A 19 21.99 7.96 -6.34
CA ARG A 19 22.30 7.97 -4.90
C ARG A 19 21.20 7.34 -4.04
N GLY A 20 20.35 6.50 -4.63
CA GLY A 20 19.31 5.78 -3.91
C GLY A 20 17.97 6.52 -3.82
N GLY A 21 17.84 7.71 -4.43
CA GLY A 21 16.57 8.41 -4.56
C GLY A 21 15.52 7.53 -5.23
N ARG A 22 14.37 7.37 -4.61
CA ARG A 22 13.27 6.51 -5.07
C ARG A 22 11.92 7.02 -4.56
N VAL A 23 10.88 6.36 -5.05
CA VAL A 23 9.52 6.40 -4.51
C VAL A 23 9.21 5.01 -3.95
N ASP A 24 8.73 4.91 -2.72
CA ASP A 24 8.16 3.66 -2.21
C ASP A 24 6.66 3.64 -2.49
N LEU A 25 6.23 2.62 -3.24
CA LEU A 25 4.87 2.58 -3.77
C LEU A 25 3.84 2.32 -2.68
N GLY A 26 4.19 1.52 -1.66
CA GLY A 26 3.33 1.30 -0.49
C GLY A 26 3.03 2.57 0.29
N HIS A 27 4.00 3.49 0.42
CA HIS A 27 3.79 4.75 1.12
C HIS A 27 2.77 5.64 0.42
N GLN A 28 2.59 5.53 -0.90
CA GLN A 28 1.58 6.31 -1.61
C GLN A 28 0.17 5.95 -1.12
N PHE A 29 -0.10 4.66 -0.93
CA PHE A 29 -1.35 4.15 -0.39
C PHE A 29 -1.51 4.45 1.10
N GLU A 30 -0.44 4.28 1.89
CA GLU A 30 -0.44 4.59 3.31
C GLU A 30 -0.77 6.07 3.57
N TRP A 31 -0.07 6.99 2.89
CA TRP A 31 -0.33 8.42 3.01
C TRP A 31 -1.73 8.80 2.49
N ALA A 32 -2.20 8.18 1.40
CA ALA A 32 -3.57 8.39 0.93
C ALA A 32 -4.61 8.05 2.01
N PHE A 33 -4.44 6.90 2.68
CA PHE A 33 -5.28 6.50 3.80
C PHE A 33 -5.18 7.46 4.99
N LEU A 34 -3.96 7.79 5.43
CA LEU A 34 -3.72 8.62 6.60
C LEU A 34 -4.29 10.04 6.43
N LEU A 35 -4.10 10.64 5.26
CA LEU A 35 -4.64 11.97 4.96
C LEU A 35 -6.17 11.97 4.91
N SER A 36 -6.78 10.92 4.34
CA SER A 36 -8.24 10.75 4.38
C SER A 36 -8.77 10.67 5.81
N ARG A 37 -8.17 9.81 6.65
CA ARG A 37 -8.53 9.70 8.08
C ARG A 37 -8.29 10.98 8.88
N ALA A 38 -7.26 11.75 8.52
CA ALA A 38 -7.02 13.06 9.14
C ALA A 38 -8.16 14.03 8.82
N VAL A 39 -8.64 14.08 7.57
CA VAL A 39 -9.79 14.91 7.19
C VAL A 39 -11.04 14.50 7.97
N ALA A 40 -11.30 13.20 8.13
CA ALA A 40 -12.40 12.70 8.96
C ALA A 40 -12.29 13.10 10.45
N LYS A 41 -11.10 13.51 10.91
CA LYS A 41 -10.83 14.03 12.26
C LYS A 41 -10.82 15.57 12.34
N GLY A 42 -11.27 16.26 11.29
CA GLY A 42 -11.38 17.72 11.26
C GLY A 42 -10.18 18.45 10.67
N PHE A 43 -9.23 17.73 10.05
CA PHE A 43 -8.13 18.38 9.33
C PHE A 43 -8.64 19.02 8.02
N PRO A 44 -7.92 20.01 7.46
CA PRO A 44 -8.35 20.73 6.27
C PRO A 44 -8.70 19.81 5.07
N PRO A 45 -9.83 20.02 4.38
CA PRO A 45 -10.26 19.19 3.25
C PRO A 45 -9.26 19.06 2.10
N ARG A 46 -8.34 20.03 1.95
CA ARG A 46 -7.25 19.95 0.96
C ARG A 46 -6.37 18.71 1.11
N TYR A 47 -6.28 18.12 2.31
CA TYR A 47 -5.50 16.91 2.51
C TYR A 47 -6.13 15.68 1.86
N LEU A 48 -7.45 15.63 1.74
CA LEU A 48 -8.12 14.58 0.96
C LEU A 48 -7.75 14.69 -0.53
N GLN A 49 -7.63 15.90 -1.07
CA GLN A 49 -7.18 16.11 -2.45
C GLN A 49 -5.74 15.61 -2.64
N THR A 50 -4.85 15.86 -1.69
CA THR A 50 -3.50 15.28 -1.69
C THR A 50 -3.56 13.75 -1.62
N GLY A 51 -4.38 13.19 -0.73
CA GLY A 51 -4.54 11.74 -0.60
C GLY A 51 -5.02 11.07 -1.90
N ARG A 52 -6.02 11.66 -2.57
CA ARG A 52 -6.50 11.18 -3.89
C ARG A 52 -5.40 11.16 -4.94
N ARG A 53 -4.57 12.20 -5.00
CA ARG A 53 -3.43 12.25 -5.95
C ARG A 53 -2.38 11.18 -5.68
N LEU A 54 -2.14 10.86 -4.41
CA LEU A 54 -1.21 9.78 -4.03
C LEU A 54 -1.79 8.41 -4.39
N LEU A 55 -3.09 8.20 -4.14
CA LEU A 55 -3.80 6.99 -4.55
C LEU A 55 -3.75 6.81 -6.08
N GLU A 56 -4.09 7.85 -6.84
CA GLU A 56 -4.04 7.86 -8.30
C GLU A 56 -2.64 7.53 -8.82
N PHE A 57 -1.59 8.12 -8.23
CA PHE A 57 -0.22 7.81 -8.59
C PHE A 57 0.14 6.34 -8.27
N GLY A 58 -0.19 5.87 -7.07
CA GLY A 58 0.04 4.48 -6.67
C GLY A 58 -0.65 3.48 -7.59
N MET A 59 -1.89 3.78 -8.00
CA MET A 59 -2.64 2.95 -8.95
C MET A 59 -2.06 2.98 -10.37
N ALA A 60 -1.65 4.15 -10.85
CA ALA A 60 -1.11 4.28 -12.20
C ALA A 60 0.26 3.63 -12.37
N HIS A 61 1.09 3.64 -11.31
CA HIS A 61 2.50 3.27 -11.41
C HIS A 61 2.89 2.04 -10.60
N GLY A 62 2.14 1.71 -9.56
CA GLY A 62 2.46 0.63 -8.63
C GLY A 62 1.62 -0.62 -8.80
N PHE A 63 0.36 -0.49 -9.23
CA PHE A 63 -0.55 -1.62 -9.38
C PHE A 63 -0.18 -2.50 -10.57
N ASP A 64 0.01 -3.79 -10.28
CA ASP A 64 0.22 -4.80 -11.29
C ASP A 64 -1.14 -5.32 -11.77
N ALA A 65 -1.62 -4.76 -12.89
CA ALA A 65 -2.90 -5.13 -13.47
C ALA A 65 -2.92 -6.57 -14.04
N GLU A 66 -1.77 -7.21 -14.23
CA GLU A 66 -1.67 -8.59 -14.74
C GLU A 66 -1.82 -9.59 -13.59
N ALA A 67 -0.99 -9.47 -12.55
CA ALA A 67 -0.97 -10.43 -11.44
C ALA A 67 -1.78 -9.99 -10.20
N GLY A 68 -2.02 -8.69 -10.02
CA GLY A 68 -2.56 -8.12 -8.78
C GLY A 68 -1.47 -7.70 -7.78
N GLY A 69 -1.86 -6.95 -6.76
CA GLY A 69 -0.92 -6.36 -5.80
C GLY A 69 -0.08 -5.23 -6.41
N ILE A 70 0.90 -4.76 -5.64
CA ILE A 70 1.75 -3.62 -6.02
C ILE A 70 3.24 -3.95 -5.91
N PHE A 71 4.03 -3.35 -6.80
CA PHE A 71 5.49 -3.37 -6.71
C PHE A 71 5.99 -2.60 -5.49
N SER A 72 7.24 -2.86 -5.08
CA SER A 72 7.79 -2.28 -3.85
C SER A 72 8.18 -0.81 -3.99
N SER A 73 8.89 -0.45 -5.08
CA SER A 73 9.40 0.91 -5.31
C SER A 73 9.45 1.25 -6.80
N ALA A 74 9.56 2.54 -7.09
CA ALA A 74 9.71 3.11 -8.42
C ALA A 74 10.81 4.17 -8.46
N ASP A 75 11.27 4.51 -9.65
CA ASP A 75 12.03 5.76 -9.85
C ASP A 75 11.11 6.99 -9.89
N TYR A 76 11.70 8.18 -10.03
CA TYR A 76 10.93 9.44 -10.06
C TYR A 76 10.06 9.63 -11.31
N SER A 77 10.22 8.79 -12.34
CA SER A 77 9.31 8.75 -13.49
C SER A 77 8.09 7.84 -13.22
N GLY A 78 8.07 7.14 -12.07
CA GLY A 78 7.04 6.17 -11.73
C GLY A 78 7.26 4.81 -12.39
N LYS A 79 8.46 4.51 -12.90
CA LYS A 79 8.79 3.19 -13.41
C LYS A 79 9.18 2.26 -12.25
N PRO A 80 8.52 1.11 -12.06
CA PRO A 80 8.87 0.15 -11.02
C PRO A 80 10.33 -0.31 -11.10
N ARG A 81 11.01 -0.36 -9.95
CA ARG A 81 12.38 -0.87 -9.82
C ARG A 81 12.34 -2.38 -9.60
N GLY A 82 12.04 -3.09 -10.67
CA GLY A 82 11.91 -4.55 -10.68
C GLY A 82 10.53 -5.04 -10.26
N GLN A 83 10.42 -6.35 -10.04
CA GLN A 83 9.14 -7.04 -9.81
C GLN A 83 8.90 -7.42 -8.34
N ALA A 84 9.74 -6.94 -7.42
CA ALA A 84 9.64 -7.29 -6.01
C ALA A 84 8.33 -6.75 -5.40
N LYS A 85 7.60 -7.61 -4.70
CA LYS A 85 6.38 -7.27 -3.96
C LYS A 85 6.55 -7.67 -2.49
N GLY A 86 6.53 -6.69 -1.60
CA GLY A 86 6.66 -6.89 -0.15
C GLY A 86 5.32 -6.87 0.57
N TRP A 87 5.27 -7.53 1.72
CA TRP A 87 4.04 -7.75 2.49
C TRP A 87 3.35 -6.46 2.93
N TRP A 88 4.10 -5.50 3.47
CA TRP A 88 3.54 -4.28 4.05
C TRP A 88 2.93 -3.37 2.98
N GLN A 89 3.57 -3.30 1.80
CA GLN A 89 3.02 -2.58 0.66
C GLN A 89 1.64 -3.13 0.26
N GLN A 90 1.48 -4.46 0.30
CA GLN A 90 0.18 -5.06 -0.02
C GLN A 90 -0.87 -4.74 1.05
N CYS A 91 -0.49 -4.70 2.33
CA CYS A 91 -1.40 -4.32 3.41
C CYS A 91 -1.90 -2.87 3.25
N GLU A 92 -1.00 -1.92 2.99
CA GLU A 92 -1.37 -0.51 2.83
C GLU A 92 -2.17 -0.27 1.54
N HIS A 93 -1.84 -0.97 0.45
CA HIS A 93 -2.61 -0.97 -0.78
C HIS A 93 -4.05 -1.42 -0.56
N LEU A 94 -4.26 -2.64 -0.03
CA LEU A 94 -5.60 -3.17 0.25
C LEU A 94 -6.38 -2.25 1.18
N ARG A 95 -5.71 -1.72 2.21
CA ARG A 95 -6.30 -0.79 3.17
C ARG A 95 -6.77 0.52 2.54
N ALA A 96 -5.96 1.12 1.67
CA ALA A 96 -6.34 2.33 0.98
C ALA A 96 -7.48 2.08 0.00
N LEU A 97 -7.43 1.00 -0.80
CA LEU A 97 -8.48 0.68 -1.75
C LEU A 97 -9.85 0.51 -1.09
N MET A 98 -9.93 -0.36 -0.07
CA MET A 98 -11.21 -0.59 0.62
C MET A 98 -11.70 0.67 1.34
N HIS A 99 -10.80 1.47 1.90
CA HIS A 99 -11.15 2.73 2.55
C HIS A 99 -11.73 3.73 1.56
N TYR A 100 -11.08 3.95 0.42
CA TYR A 100 -11.55 4.90 -0.57
C TYR A 100 -12.82 4.43 -1.28
N ALA A 101 -12.95 3.13 -1.54
CA ALA A 101 -14.17 2.58 -2.09
C ALA A 101 -15.36 2.81 -1.15
N ALA A 102 -15.23 2.44 0.14
CA ALA A 102 -16.32 2.52 1.10
C ALA A 102 -16.65 3.94 1.58
N GLU A 103 -15.65 4.76 1.93
CA GLU A 103 -15.88 6.08 2.53
C GLU A 103 -16.10 7.19 1.50
N HIS A 104 -15.57 7.02 0.29
CA HIS A 104 -15.61 8.04 -0.76
C HIS A 104 -16.41 7.60 -1.99
N GLY A 105 -17.04 6.43 -1.97
CA GLY A 105 -17.88 5.92 -3.08
C GLY A 105 -17.10 5.65 -4.36
N GLN A 106 -15.82 5.28 -4.25
CA GLN A 106 -14.96 4.95 -5.39
C GLN A 106 -15.08 3.45 -5.73
N ASP A 107 -16.25 3.04 -6.21
CA ASP A 107 -16.60 1.63 -6.45
C ASP A 107 -15.69 0.93 -7.48
N ASP A 108 -15.06 1.69 -8.36
CA ASP A 108 -14.09 1.20 -9.34
C ASP A 108 -12.83 0.60 -8.69
N LEU A 109 -12.58 0.88 -7.41
CA LEU A 109 -11.46 0.32 -6.65
C LEU A 109 -11.72 -1.12 -6.15
N TRP A 110 -12.97 -1.60 -6.15
CA TRP A 110 -13.27 -2.96 -5.69
C TRP A 110 -12.68 -4.04 -6.60
N GLY A 111 -12.66 -3.83 -7.91
CA GLY A 111 -12.03 -4.76 -8.86
C GLY A 111 -10.52 -4.94 -8.59
N PRO A 112 -9.73 -3.86 -8.55
CA PRO A 112 -8.33 -3.92 -8.13
C PRO A 112 -8.11 -4.50 -6.73
N PHE A 113 -9.02 -4.21 -5.78
CA PHE A 113 -8.97 -4.77 -4.43
C PHE A 113 -9.10 -6.29 -4.44
N GLU A 114 -10.12 -6.83 -5.10
CA GLU A 114 -10.37 -8.27 -5.20
C GLU A 114 -9.21 -9.01 -5.86
N LYS A 115 -8.69 -8.45 -6.96
CA LYS A 115 -7.52 -9.00 -7.65
C LYS A 115 -6.28 -9.01 -6.76
N SER A 116 -6.05 -7.92 -6.03
CA SER A 116 -4.91 -7.82 -5.09
C SER A 116 -5.06 -8.74 -3.90
N LEU A 117 -6.29 -8.93 -3.41
CA LEU A 117 -6.59 -9.84 -2.32
C LEU A 117 -6.37 -11.30 -2.73
N ALA A 118 -6.76 -11.68 -3.95
CA ALA A 118 -6.47 -12.99 -4.51
C ALA A 118 -4.95 -13.25 -4.58
N PHE A 119 -4.19 -12.30 -5.13
CA PHE A 119 -2.73 -12.35 -5.17
C PHE A 119 -2.10 -12.52 -3.77
N VAL A 120 -2.58 -11.75 -2.79
CA VAL A 120 -2.13 -11.85 -1.40
C VAL A 120 -2.41 -13.22 -0.80
N ARG A 121 -3.61 -13.77 -1.00
CA ARG A 121 -4.01 -15.08 -0.47
C ARG A 121 -3.12 -16.18 -1.02
N GLU A 122 -2.79 -16.11 -2.30
CA GLU A 122 -1.94 -17.11 -2.97
C GLU A 122 -0.48 -17.02 -2.53
N HIS A 123 0.08 -15.81 -2.41
CA HIS A 123 1.53 -15.65 -2.30
C HIS A 123 2.06 -15.25 -0.92
N PHE A 124 1.21 -14.69 -0.05
CA PHE A 124 1.65 -14.15 1.25
C PHE A 124 1.07 -14.91 2.43
N ILE A 125 -0.18 -15.37 2.36
CA ILE A 125 -0.83 -16.01 3.51
C ILE A 125 -0.33 -17.44 3.66
N ASP A 126 0.19 -17.77 4.84
CA ASP A 126 0.50 -19.15 5.20
C ASP A 126 -0.76 -19.84 5.74
N SER A 127 -1.31 -20.77 4.97
CA SER A 127 -2.50 -21.55 5.35
C SER A 127 -2.23 -22.64 6.39
N GLU A 128 -0.98 -23.05 6.59
CA GLU A 128 -0.62 -24.11 7.55
C GLU A 128 -0.45 -23.55 8.96
N TYR A 129 0.29 -22.43 9.08
CA TYR A 129 0.67 -21.87 10.38
C TYR A 129 0.13 -20.45 10.62
N GLY A 130 -0.62 -19.88 9.67
CA GLY A 130 -1.14 -18.52 9.75
C GLY A 130 -0.06 -17.44 9.59
N GLY A 131 -0.54 -16.19 9.53
CA GLY A 131 0.30 -15.02 9.28
C GLY A 131 0.71 -14.87 7.82
N TRP A 132 1.53 -13.84 7.56
CA TRP A 132 1.98 -13.50 6.21
C TRP A 132 3.49 -13.66 6.08
N TYR A 133 3.96 -14.22 4.96
CA TYR A 133 5.36 -14.17 4.54
C TYR A 133 5.79 -12.73 4.25
N ALA A 134 7.10 -12.46 4.28
CA ALA A 134 7.62 -11.10 4.02
C ALA A 134 7.61 -10.72 2.52
N SER A 135 7.64 -11.69 1.62
CA SER A 135 7.68 -11.48 0.17
C SER A 135 6.88 -12.56 -0.55
N ALA A 136 6.41 -12.24 -1.76
CA ALA A 136 5.72 -13.20 -2.62
C ALA A 136 6.64 -14.38 -3.00
N GLY A 137 6.09 -15.61 -3.02
CA GLY A 137 6.80 -16.81 -3.48
C GLY A 137 7.21 -17.79 -2.39
N GLY A 138 6.33 -18.05 -1.40
CA GLY A 138 6.54 -18.90 -0.22
C GLY A 138 6.98 -20.38 -0.42
N GLY A 139 7.54 -20.76 -1.56
CA GLY A 139 8.11 -22.08 -1.80
C GLY A 139 9.54 -22.21 -1.26
N SER A 140 9.70 -23.00 -0.18
CA SER A 140 10.95 -23.60 0.30
C SER A 140 12.20 -22.68 0.26
N GLY A 141 12.28 -21.71 1.18
CA GLY A 141 13.47 -20.89 1.38
C GLY A 141 13.23 -19.49 1.95
N VAL A 142 11.99 -18.99 1.88
CA VAL A 142 11.64 -17.58 2.17
C VAL A 142 10.57 -17.48 3.29
N GLY A 143 10.68 -18.36 4.30
CA GLY A 143 9.68 -18.57 5.37
C GLY A 143 9.70 -17.58 6.54
N ARG A 144 10.25 -16.37 6.38
CA ARG A 144 10.30 -15.39 7.48
C ARG A 144 8.99 -14.63 7.61
N LYS A 145 8.23 -14.93 8.67
CA LYS A 145 7.00 -14.20 9.03
C LYS A 145 7.19 -13.12 10.10
N GLY A 146 8.38 -13.04 10.69
CA GLY A 146 8.74 -12.05 11.68
C GLY A 146 10.18 -11.56 11.53
N SER A 147 10.40 -10.32 11.90
CA SER A 147 11.72 -9.68 11.98
C SER A 147 11.62 -8.43 12.86
N ALA A 148 12.75 -7.75 13.10
CA ALA A 148 12.74 -6.43 13.73
C ALA A 148 11.86 -5.40 12.98
N TRP A 149 11.56 -5.66 11.70
CA TRP A 149 10.75 -4.80 10.84
C TRP A 149 9.36 -5.38 10.54
N LYS A 150 9.02 -6.56 11.08
CA LYS A 150 7.74 -7.24 10.86
C LYS A 150 7.24 -7.86 12.15
N VAL A 151 6.38 -7.13 12.84
CA VAL A 151 5.74 -7.53 14.11
C VAL A 151 4.21 -7.54 14.03
N GLY A 152 3.67 -7.64 12.82
CA GLY A 152 2.21 -7.72 12.58
C GLY A 152 1.48 -6.39 12.50
N TYR A 153 2.16 -5.25 12.69
CA TYR A 153 1.56 -3.92 12.67
C TYR A 153 0.70 -3.65 11.42
N HIS A 154 1.27 -3.74 10.20
CA HIS A 154 0.53 -3.42 8.98
C HIS A 154 -0.62 -4.40 8.71
N THR A 155 -0.42 -5.70 8.95
CA THR A 155 -1.50 -6.69 8.80
C THR A 155 -2.66 -6.39 9.75
N THR A 156 -2.35 -6.09 11.02
CA THR A 156 -3.38 -5.74 12.00
C THR A 156 -4.07 -4.42 11.64
N GLY A 157 -3.33 -3.40 11.24
CA GLY A 157 -3.89 -2.11 10.82
C GLY A 157 -4.85 -2.25 9.64
N MET A 158 -4.49 -3.04 8.62
CA MET A 158 -5.37 -3.37 7.50
C MET A 158 -6.64 -4.08 7.96
N TYR A 159 -6.54 -5.14 8.77
CA TYR A 159 -7.73 -5.86 9.25
C TYR A 159 -8.62 -5.01 10.16
N LEU A 160 -8.05 -4.16 11.01
CA LEU A 160 -8.83 -3.25 11.86
C LEU A 160 -9.65 -2.26 11.03
N GLU A 161 -9.09 -1.75 9.93
CA GLU A 161 -9.85 -0.90 9.03
C GLU A 161 -10.98 -1.67 8.34
N ALA A 162 -10.74 -2.92 7.93
CA ALA A 162 -11.77 -3.76 7.30
C ALA A 162 -12.94 -4.02 8.27
N LEU A 163 -12.62 -4.31 9.55
CA LEU A 163 -13.62 -4.49 10.60
C LEU A 163 -14.41 -3.20 10.88
N ARG A 164 -13.74 -2.04 10.87
CA ARG A 164 -14.41 -0.73 11.03
C ARG A 164 -15.44 -0.52 9.93
N LEU A 165 -15.03 -0.69 8.67
CA LEU A 165 -15.89 -0.51 7.50
C LEU A 165 -17.05 -1.51 7.47
N ALA A 166 -16.80 -2.79 7.79
CA ALA A 166 -17.85 -3.80 7.85
C ALA A 166 -18.91 -3.50 8.94
N GLY A 167 -18.50 -2.94 10.08
CA GLY A 167 -19.42 -2.51 11.14
C GLY A 167 -20.27 -1.28 10.79
N GLU A 168 -19.86 -0.53 9.77
CA GLU A 168 -20.59 0.62 9.22
C GLU A 168 -21.51 0.19 8.07
N LEU A 169 -21.06 -0.72 7.20
CA LEU A 169 -21.84 -1.28 6.07
C LEU A 169 -22.94 -2.26 6.50
N GLY A 170 -22.85 -2.84 7.70
CA GLY A 170 -23.87 -3.74 8.27
C GLY A 170 -25.03 -3.02 8.98
N ARG A 171 -25.10 -1.69 8.92
CA ARG A 171 -26.19 -0.86 9.44
C ARG A 171 -26.99 -0.27 8.28
#